data_AF-A0A9E8MY79-F1
#
_entry.id   AF-A0A9E8MY79-F1
#
_cell.length_a   1.000
_cell.length_b   1.000
_cell.length_c   1.000
_cell.angle_alpha   90.00
_cell.angle_beta   90.00
_cell.angle_gamma   90.00
#
_symmetry.space_group_name_H-M   'P 1'
#
loop_
_entity.id
_entity.type
_entity.pdbx_description
1 polymer ?
#
loop_
_entity_poly.entity_id
_entity_poly.type
_entity_poly.pdbx_seq_one_letter_code
_entity_poly.pdbx_strand_id
1 'polypeptide(L)' 'MEKHRDSENSVIANAVAEWADGDSLASHPAINGDYFCTNDNAKKAGTNSVLSLNNMNILNQEFGAKKINPTELAELIK' A
#
# COMPACT_ATOMS: atom_id res chain seq x y z
N MET A 1 -26.41 23.05 5.64
CA MET A 1 -26.39 21.57 5.73
C MET A 1 -25.49 20.96 4.64
N GLU A 2 -24.25 21.45 4.51
CA GLU A 2 -23.36 21.07 3.39
C GLU A 2 -22.03 20.50 3.89
N LYS A 3 -21.50 21.03 4.99
CA LYS A 3 -20.19 20.67 5.59
C LYS A 3 -20.03 19.23 6.11
N HIS A 4 -21.10 18.45 6.25
CA HIS A 4 -21.06 17.07 6.77
C HIS A 4 -20.92 15.99 5.69
N ARG A 5 -21.34 16.25 4.45
CA ARG A 5 -21.25 15.26 3.36
C ARG A 5 -19.84 15.12 2.81
N ASP A 6 -19.08 16.22 2.79
CA ASP A 6 -17.68 16.22 2.37
C ASP A 6 -16.79 15.40 3.33
N SER A 7 -17.12 15.39 4.64
CA SER A 7 -16.40 14.58 5.62
C SER A 7 -16.68 13.08 5.48
N GLU A 8 -17.93 12.67 5.23
CA GLU A 8 -18.24 11.24 5.06
C GLU A 8 -17.68 10.69 3.74
N ASN A 9 -17.84 11.44 2.64
CA ASN A 9 -17.30 11.03 1.34
C ASN A 9 -15.79 10.89 1.37
N SER A 10 -15.07 11.79 2.04
CA SER A 10 -13.61 11.69 2.16
C SER A 10 -13.17 10.51 3.04
N VAL A 11 -13.89 10.22 4.12
CA VAL A 11 -13.64 9.02 4.94
C VAL A 11 -13.83 7.75 4.12
N ILE A 12 -14.93 7.66 3.36
CA ILE A 12 -15.20 6.51 2.49
C ILE A 12 -14.13 6.38 1.41
N ALA A 13 -13.77 7.49 0.75
CA ALA A 13 -12.74 7.49 -0.29
C ALA A 13 -11.38 7.02 0.25
N ASN A 14 -10.99 7.48 1.45
CA ASN A 14 -9.75 7.05 2.09
C ASN A 14 -9.80 5.56 2.47
N ALA A 15 -10.93 5.06 2.99
CA ALA A 15 -11.08 3.65 3.31
C ALA A 15 -11.01 2.75 2.07
N VAL A 16 -11.62 3.17 0.95
CA VAL A 16 -11.55 2.46 -0.32
C VAL A 16 -10.13 2.49 -0.89
N ALA A 17 -9.44 3.62 -0.82
CA ALA A 17 -8.05 3.74 -1.28
C ALA A 17 -7.13 2.80 -0.49
N GLU A 18 -7.25 2.79 0.85
CA GLU A 18 -6.45 1.92 1.71
C GLU A 18 -6.76 0.44 1.48
N TRP A 19 -8.04 0.08 1.26
CA TRP A 19 -8.41 -1.27 0.89
C TRP A 19 -7.80 -1.69 -0.45
N ALA A 20 -7.82 -0.82 -1.46
CA ALA A 20 -7.26 -1.10 -2.79
C ALA A 20 -5.73 -1.29 -2.75
N ASP A 21 -5.03 -0.50 -1.94
CA ASP A 21 -3.59 -0.67 -1.70
C ASP A 21 -3.30 -2.02 -1.04
N GLY A 22 -4.09 -2.39 -0.03
CA GLY A 22 -3.98 -3.67 0.67
C GLY A 22 -4.24 -4.87 -0.23
N ASP A 23 -5.28 -4.82 -1.06
CA ASP A 23 -5.63 -5.88 -2.02
C ASP A 23 -4.52 -6.04 -3.08
N SER A 24 -4.05 -4.92 -3.63
CA SER A 24 -2.95 -4.90 -4.61
C SER A 24 -1.67 -5.49 -4.02
N LEU A 25 -1.32 -5.12 -2.78
CA LEU A 25 -0.15 -5.67 -2.08
C LEU A 25 -0.31 -7.18 -1.82
N ALA A 26 -1.47 -7.61 -1.30
CA ALA A 26 -1.73 -9.01 -0.94
C ALA A 26 -1.78 -9.94 -2.16
N SER A 27 -2.21 -9.44 -3.32
CA SER A 27 -2.27 -10.23 -4.55
C SER A 27 -0.89 -10.74 -4.99
N HIS A 28 0.19 -9.99 -4.74
CA HIS A 28 1.54 -10.34 -5.19
C HIS A 28 2.05 -11.66 -4.62
N PRO A 29 2.14 -11.86 -3.29
CA PRO A 29 2.53 -13.17 -2.75
C PRO A 29 1.54 -14.28 -3.15
N ALA A 30 0.25 -13.96 -3.28
CA ALA A 30 -0.77 -14.96 -3.67
C ALA A 30 -0.56 -15.50 -5.09
N ILE A 31 -0.03 -14.69 -6.01
CA ILE A 31 0.29 -15.10 -7.39
C ILE A 31 1.76 -15.48 -7.59
N ASN A 32 2.52 -15.68 -6.50
CA ASN A 32 3.98 -15.89 -6.51
C ASN A 32 4.77 -14.75 -7.17
N GLY A 33 4.28 -13.52 -7.06
CA GLY A 33 5.02 -12.32 -7.44
C GLY A 33 6.03 -11.93 -6.36
N ASP A 34 7.27 -11.63 -6.77
CA ASP A 34 8.37 -11.35 -5.83
C ASP A 34 8.26 -9.99 -5.14
N TYR A 35 7.78 -8.96 -5.86
CA TYR A 35 7.76 -7.57 -5.39
C TYR A 35 6.50 -6.83 -5.83
N PHE A 36 5.89 -6.10 -4.91
CA PHE A 36 4.92 -5.05 -5.21
C PHE A 36 5.64 -3.75 -5.57
N CYS A 37 5.57 -3.35 -6.84
CA CYS A 37 6.27 -2.17 -7.34
C CYS A 37 5.43 -0.90 -7.21
N THR A 38 5.85 0.04 -6.36
CA THR A 38 5.15 1.32 -6.18
C THR A 38 6.08 2.43 -5.68
N ASN A 39 5.75 3.67 -6.02
CA ASN A 39 6.37 4.88 -5.43
C ASN A 39 5.66 5.33 -4.15
N ASP A 40 4.54 4.69 -3.78
CA ASP A 40 3.81 5.06 -2.59
C ASP A 40 4.58 4.64 -1.33
N ASN A 41 4.72 5.60 -0.42
CA ASN A 41 5.44 5.48 0.84
C ASN A 41 4.59 5.99 2.01
N ALA A 42 3.26 5.94 1.87
CA ALA A 42 2.30 6.33 2.90
C ALA A 42 2.51 7.76 3.45
N LYS A 43 2.98 8.70 2.61
CA LYS A 43 3.41 10.04 3.08
C LYS A 43 2.31 10.82 3.82
N LYS A 44 1.05 10.61 3.45
CA LYS A 44 -0.11 11.29 4.06
C LYS A 44 -0.80 10.45 5.14
N ALA A 45 -1.00 9.16 4.88
CA ALA A 45 -1.68 8.24 5.80
C ALA A 45 -0.80 7.80 6.98
N GLY A 46 0.53 7.91 6.83
CA GLY A 46 1.50 7.60 7.87
C GLY A 46 1.41 6.15 8.33
N THR A 47 1.38 5.95 9.65
CA THR A 47 1.34 4.63 10.29
C THR A 47 0.04 3.85 10.03
N ASN A 48 -1.02 4.52 9.57
CA ASN A 48 -2.31 3.88 9.33
C ASN A 48 -2.39 3.20 7.97
N SER A 49 -1.41 3.42 7.08
CA SER A 49 -1.37 2.76 5.78
C SER A 49 -0.65 1.41 5.85
N VAL A 50 -1.16 0.45 5.10
CA VAL A 50 -0.56 -0.86 4.81
C VAL A 50 0.84 -0.71 4.22
N LEU A 51 1.10 0.37 3.48
CA LEU A 51 2.40 0.66 2.86
C LEU A 51 3.38 1.40 3.78
N SER A 52 3.00 1.64 5.04
CA SER A 52 3.90 2.20 6.04
C SER A 52 5.05 1.23 6.34
N LEU A 53 6.22 1.76 6.72
CA LEU A 53 7.40 0.94 6.98
C LEU A 53 7.14 -0.14 8.04
N ASN A 54 6.44 0.21 9.12
CA ASN A 54 6.12 -0.73 10.19
C ASN A 54 5.22 -1.89 9.70
N ASN A 55 4.16 -1.55 8.97
CA ASN A 55 3.21 -2.56 8.47
C ASN A 55 3.85 -3.43 7.39
N MET A 56 4.65 -2.84 6.49
CA MET A 56 5.42 -3.59 5.50
C MET A 56 6.43 -4.55 6.15
N ASN A 57 7.06 -4.19 7.26
CA ASN A 57 7.95 -5.09 7.99
C ASN A 57 7.20 -6.30 8.54
N ILE A 58 6.01 -6.10 9.12
CA ILE A 58 5.16 -7.20 9.62
C ILE A 58 4.72 -8.09 8.46
N LEU A 59 4.21 -7.51 7.38
CA LEU A 59 3.74 -8.26 6.21
C LEU A 59 4.87 -9.02 5.50
N ASN A 60 6.09 -8.47 5.51
CA ASN A 60 7.26 -9.17 5.03
C ASN A 60 7.59 -10.40 5.88
N GLN A 61 7.57 -10.25 7.21
CA GLN A 61 7.89 -11.34 8.13
C GLN A 61 6.83 -12.45 8.11
N GLU A 62 5.55 -12.09 8.04
CA GLU A 62 4.44 -13.05 8.12
C GLU A 62 4.10 -13.70 6.78
N PHE A 63 4.13 -12.92 5.70
CA PHE A 63 3.62 -13.34 4.39
C PHE A 63 4.64 -13.24 3.25
N GLY A 64 5.87 -12.79 3.53
CA GLY A 64 6.90 -12.61 2.51
C GLY A 64 6.62 -11.42 1.57
N ALA A 65 5.65 -10.57 1.87
CA ALA A 65 5.33 -9.41 1.05
C ALA A 65 6.52 -8.44 0.99
N LYS A 66 6.94 -8.07 -0.22
CA LYS A 66 8.06 -7.15 -0.45
C LYS A 66 7.59 -5.99 -1.31
N LYS A 67 8.08 -4.80 -0.99
CA LYS A 67 7.90 -3.61 -1.81
C LYS A 67 9.21 -3.26 -2.49
N ILE A 68 9.12 -2.72 -3.69
CA ILE A 68 10.24 -2.14 -4.43
C ILE A 68 9.76 -0.86 -5.10
N ASN A 69 10.62 0.15 -5.26
CA ASN A 69 10.29 1.29 -6.10
C ASN A 69 10.71 1.05 -7.56
N PRO A 70 10.16 1.78 -8.54
CA PRO A 70 10.48 1.56 -9.95
C PRO A 70 11.96 1.70 -10.31
N THR A 71 12.70 2.58 -9.62
CA THR A 71 14.15 2.76 -9.83
C THR A 71 14.92 1.53 -9.36
N GLU A 72 14.64 1.04 -8.15
CA GLU A 72 15.23 -0.18 -7.59
C GLU A 72 14.88 -1.40 -8.45
N LEU A 73 13.64 -1.50 -8.94
CA LEU A 73 13.23 -2.59 -9.82
C LEU A 73 14.00 -2.54 -11.14
N ALA A 74 14.14 -1.36 -11.73
CA ALA A 74 14.92 -1.18 -12.95
C ALA A 74 16.40 -1.53 -12.77
N GLU A 75 16.95 -1.42 -11.56
CA GLU A 75 18.31 -1.87 -11.23
C GLU A 75 18.38 -3.39 -11.05
N LEU A 76 17.34 -4.01 -10.47
CA LEU A 76 17.27 -5.45 -10.25
C LEU A 76 17.20 -6.26 -11.55
N ILE A 77 16.59 -5.72 -12.61
CA ILE A 77 16.37 -6.42 -13.89
C ILE A 77 17.43 -6.13 -14.97
N LYS A 78 18.44 -5.32 -14.66
CA LYS A 78 19.56 -5.04 -15.57
C LYS A 78 20.58 -6.18 -15.56
#